data_AF-A0A392TTE3-F1
#
_entry.id   AF-A0A392TTE3-F1
#
_cell.length_a   1.000
_cell.length_b   1.000
_cell.length_c   1.000
_cell.angle_alpha   90.00
_cell.angle_beta   90.00
_cell.angle_gamma   90.00
#
_symmetry.space_group_name_H-M   'P 1'
#
loop_
_entity.id
_entity.type
_entity.pdbx_description
1 polymer ?
#
loop_
_entity_poly.entity_id
_entity_poly.type
_entity_poly.pdbx_seq_one_letter_code
_entity_poly.pdbx_strand_id
1 'polypeptide(L)' 'MQSRMLIDASAGGTIRNKNEDEVRALVENMCMNEYRSKSERDPKKRGVLKVDTNTTLLAQIEILNKKLAA' A
#
# COMPACT_ATOMS: atom_id res chain seq x y z
N MET A 1 6.89 24.09 12.56
CA MET A 1 7.19 22.77 13.15
C MET A 1 6.89 21.61 12.21
N GLN A 2 5.77 21.64 11.47
CA GLN A 2 5.36 20.57 10.55
C GLN A 2 6.41 20.22 9.49
N SER A 3 7.03 21.22 8.86
CA SER A 3 8.06 21.00 7.82
C SER A 3 9.27 20.23 8.35
N ARG A 4 9.69 20.48 9.61
CA ARG A 4 10.81 19.76 10.22
C ARG A 4 10.48 18.30 10.51
N MET A 5 9.26 18.01 10.97
CA MET A 5 8.80 16.64 11.20
C MET A 5 8.68 15.84 9.90
N LEU A 6 8.20 16.46 8.83
CA LEU A 6 8.07 15.82 7.52
C LEU A 6 9.44 15.43 6.93
N ILE A 7 10.41 16.33 7.05
CA ILE A 7 11.78 16.06 6.57
C ILE A 7 12.43 14.94 7.40
N ASP A 8 12.26 14.97 8.73
CA ASP A 8 12.79 13.92 9.60
C ASP A 8 12.15 12.55 9.33
N ALA A 9 10.82 12.49 9.15
CA ALA A 9 10.12 11.26 8.77
C ALA A 9 10.58 10.71 7.41
N SER A 10 10.81 11.59 6.42
CA SER A 10 11.34 11.21 5.10
C SER A 10 12.78 10.68 5.18
N ALA A 11 13.53 11.14 6.17
CA ALA A 11 14.85 10.62 6.53
C ALA A 11 14.80 9.35 7.43
N GLY A 12 13.61 8.81 7.72
CA GLY A 12 13.43 7.67 8.62
C GLY A 12 13.67 7.98 10.11
N GLY A 13 13.50 9.24 10.52
CA GLY A 13 13.77 9.72 11.89
C GLY A 13 15.27 9.88 12.19
N THR A 14 16.12 9.79 11.16
CA THR A 14 17.59 9.77 11.32
C THR A 14 18.27 11.04 10.84
N ILE A 15 17.52 12.15 10.66
CA ILE A 15 18.11 13.38 10.10
C ILE A 15 19.30 13.89 10.92
N ARG A 16 19.30 13.61 12.23
CA ARG A 16 20.36 13.98 13.17
C ARG A 16 21.65 13.15 13.03
N ASN A 17 21.58 12.01 12.34
CA ASN A 17 22.70 11.09 12.15
C ASN A 17 23.30 11.19 10.74
N LYS A 18 22.74 12.03 9.87
CA LYS A 18 23.21 12.24 8.50
C LYS A 18 24.29 13.31 8.48
N ASN A 19 25.28 13.14 7.62
CA ASN A 19 26.28 14.18 7.34
C ASN A 19 25.72 15.25 6.37
N GLU A 20 26.48 16.33 6.16
CA GLU A 20 26.02 17.46 5.33
C GLU A 20 25.65 17.04 3.90
N ASP A 21 26.43 16.14 3.30
CA ASP A 21 26.20 15.67 1.93
C ASP A 21 24.94 14.81 1.83
N GLU A 22 24.68 13.96 2.83
CA GLU A 22 23.46 13.16 2.92
C GLU A 22 22.21 14.01 3.15
N VAL A 23 22.33 15.08 3.94
CA VAL A 23 21.24 16.05 4.14
C VAL A 23 20.98 16.83 2.85
N ARG A 24 22.03 17.27 2.15
CA ARG A 24 21.92 17.97 0.87
C ARG A 24 21.24 17.09 -0.18
N ALA A 25 21.70 15.85 -0.35
CA ALA A 25 21.10 14.90 -1.29
C ALA A 25 19.63 14.58 -0.94
N LEU A 26 19.28 14.49 0.35
CA LEU A 26 17.90 14.32 0.79
C LEU A 26 17.03 15.52 0.40
N VAL A 27 17.50 16.75 0.63
CA VAL A 27 16.78 17.98 0.27
C VAL A 27 16.60 18.08 -1.24
N GLU A 28 17.64 17.79 -2.00
CA GLU A 28 17.57 17.72 -3.46
C GLU A 28 16.53 16.69 -3.91
N ASN A 29 16.57 15.46 -3.39
CA ASN A 29 15.58 14.42 -3.71
C ASN A 29 14.14 14.81 -3.33
N MET A 30 13.93 15.56 -2.24
CA MET A 30 12.60 16.08 -1.88
C MET A 30 12.13 17.22 -2.80
N CYS A 31 13.05 18.00 -3.35
CA CYS A 31 12.75 19.10 -4.28
C CYS A 31 12.66 18.64 -5.74
N MET A 32 13.25 17.48 -6.05
CA MET A 32 13.02 16.79 -7.31
C MET A 32 11.54 16.43 -7.36
N ASN A 33 10.82 17.00 -8.32
CA ASN A 33 9.41 16.67 -8.57
C ASN A 33 9.31 15.18 -8.93
N GLU A 34 9.11 14.34 -7.92
CA GLU A 34 8.68 12.97 -8.10
C GLU A 34 7.23 13.02 -8.62
N TYR A 35 7.08 13.07 -9.93
CA TYR A 35 5.88 12.62 -10.62
C TYR A 35 5.76 11.10 -10.40
N ARG A 36 5.67 10.67 -9.14
CA ARG A 36 5.27 9.33 -8.72
C ARG A 36 3.78 9.21 -9.01
N SER A 37 3.49 9.13 -10.30
CA SER A 37 2.16 8.86 -10.82
C SER A 37 1.70 7.51 -10.29
N LYS A 38 0.82 7.56 -9.28
CA LYS A 38 -0.33 6.65 -9.16
C LYS A 38 -0.06 5.14 -9.30
N SER A 39 1.06 4.57 -8.88
CA SER A 39 1.30 3.11 -9.05
C SER A 39 1.07 2.26 -7.80
N GLU A 40 0.96 2.83 -6.59
CA GLU A 40 0.61 2.02 -5.40
C GLU A 40 -0.90 1.83 -5.20
N ARG A 41 -1.71 2.60 -5.94
CA ARG A 41 -3.14 2.32 -6.04
C ARG A 41 -3.38 1.52 -7.29
N ASP A 42 -2.94 0.26 -7.27
CA ASP A 42 -3.84 -0.74 -7.83
C ASP A 42 -5.19 -0.48 -7.17
N PRO A 43 -6.28 -0.20 -7.91
CA PRO A 43 -7.60 -0.21 -7.33
C PRO A 43 -7.93 -1.68 -7.04
N LYS A 44 -7.26 -2.28 -6.04
CA LYS A 44 -7.89 -3.35 -5.26
C LYS A 44 -9.19 -2.74 -4.81
N LYS A 45 -10.29 -3.13 -5.46
CA LYS A 45 -11.65 -2.70 -5.14
C LYS A 45 -11.80 -2.81 -3.62
N ARG A 46 -11.67 -1.68 -2.92
CA ARG A 46 -11.87 -1.62 -1.47
C ARG A 46 -13.31 -2.08 -1.26
N GLY A 47 -13.47 -3.24 -0.64
CA GLY A 47 -14.78 -3.84 -0.36
C GLY A 47 -14.99 -5.27 -0.84
N VAL A 48 -14.10 -5.86 -1.66
CA VAL A 48 -14.25 -7.28 -2.04
C VAL A 48 -13.16 -8.11 -1.37
N LEU A 49 -13.48 -8.68 -0.21
CA LEU A 49 -12.72 -9.79 0.35
C LEU A 49 -12.93 -10.99 -0.58
N LYS A 50 -11.86 -11.47 -1.21
CA LYS A 50 -11.95 -12.72 -1.98
C LYS A 50 -12.28 -13.84 -1.01
N VAL A 51 -13.43 -14.48 -1.20
CA VAL A 51 -13.77 -15.72 -0.51
C VAL A 51 -12.72 -16.76 -0.88
N ASP A 52 -12.25 -17.54 0.09
CA ASP A 52 -11.28 -18.59 -0.20
C ASP A 52 -11.86 -19.62 -1.18
N THR A 53 -10.98 -20.26 -1.94
CA THR A 53 -11.36 -21.21 -2.99
C THR A 53 -12.16 -22.39 -2.43
N ASN A 54 -11.83 -22.86 -1.23
CA ASN A 54 -12.50 -24.01 -0.62
C ASN A 54 -13.94 -23.65 -0.23
N THR A 55 -14.16 -22.49 0.39
CA THR A 55 -15.51 -21.99 0.70
C THR A 55 -16.35 -21.77 -0.56
N THR A 56 -15.74 -21.28 -1.64
CA THR A 56 -16.43 -21.11 -2.93
C THR A 56 -16.87 -22.45 -3.51
N LEU A 57 -16.00 -23.47 -3.47
CA LEU A 57 -16.31 -24.82 -3.95
C LEU A 57 -17.39 -25.49 -3.10
N LEU A 58 -17.31 -25.38 -1.77
CA LEU A 58 -18.31 -25.94 -0.85
C LEU A 58 -19.70 -25.36 -1.10
N ALA A 59 -19.81 -24.04 -1.29
CA ALA A 59 -21.08 -23.38 -1.59
C ALA A 59 -21.67 -23.87 -2.93
N GLN A 60 -20.84 -24.11 -3.94
CA GLN A 60 -21.29 -24.66 -5.23
C GLN A 60 -21.82 -26.10 -5.08
N ILE A 61 -21.14 -26.94 -4.31
CA ILE A 61 -21.58 -28.32 -4.03
C ILE A 61 -22.94 -28.30 -3.31
N GLU A 62 -23.11 -27.43 -2.32
CA GLU A 62 -24.38 -27.30 -1.59
C GLU A 62 -25.54 -26.89 -2.52
N ILE A 63 -25.29 -25.92 -3.42
CA ILE A 63 -26.28 -25.49 -4.42
C ILE A 63 -26.64 -26.62 -5.37
N LEU A 64 -25.66 -27.41 -5.83
CA LEU A 64 -25.90 -28.56 -6.69
C LEU A 64 -26.76 -29.61 -5.99
N ASN A 65 -26.46 -29.93 -4.73
CA ASN A 65 -27.25 -30.88 -3.94
C ASN A 65 -28.70 -30.41 -3.76
N LYS A 66 -28.93 -29.12 -3.50
CA LYS A 66 -30.30 -28.55 -3.41
C LYS A 66 -31.07 -28.66 -4.71
N LYS A 67 -30.41 -28.53 -5.86
CA LYS A 67 -31.04 -28.68 -7.19
C LYS A 67 -31.32 -30.14 -7.55
N LEU A 68 -30.52 -31.06 -7.05
CA LEU A 68 -30.70 -32.50 -7.29
C LEU A 68 -31.73 -33.13 -6.34
N ALA A 69 -31.97 -32.52 -5.19
CA ALA A 69 -32.97 -32.96 -4.21
C ALA A 69 -34.36 -32.32 -4.43
N ALA A 70 -34.54 -31.52 -5.49
CA ALA A 70 -35.80 -30.92 -5.93
C ALA A 70 -36.32 -31.64 -7.19
#